data_AF-A0A1B1S5X5-F1
#
_entry.id   AF-A0A1B1S5X5-F1
#
_cell.length_a   1.000
_cell.length_b   1.000
_cell.length_c   1.000
_cell.angle_alpha   90.00
_cell.angle_beta   90.00
_cell.angle_gamma   90.00
#
_symmetry.space_group_name_H-M   'P 1'
#
loop_
_entity.id
_entity.type
_entity.pdbx_description
1 polymer ?
#
loop_
_entity_poly.entity_id
_entity_poly.type
_entity_poly.pdbx_seq_one_letter_code
_entity_poly.pdbx_strand_id
1 'polypeptide(L)'
;MVKPYTHNKKQFRYRIDEETDQYLKDYAAAHNLPLDSASLALEMIIKEHKELVTNKINSSLLSQTISHNVSTAVEEMIEAGIAKEVNKIRLGTNNTDRNTQKLIELLQGLMQLQNIEHIMTTDMNPPPFLKQVDDLVESRITEQKQRKDNQ
;
A
#
# COMPACT_ATOMS: atom_id res chain seq x y z
N MET A 1 48.63 -37.75 25.54
CA MET A 1 49.61 -36.68 25.28
C MET A 1 49.00 -35.68 24.31
N VAL A 2 48.57 -34.52 24.80
CA VAL A 2 47.97 -33.46 23.98
C VAL A 2 49.11 -32.66 23.35
N LYS A 3 49.18 -32.60 22.02
CA LYS A 3 50.16 -31.76 21.31
C LYS A 3 49.79 -30.29 21.52
N PRO A 4 50.69 -29.41 21.98
CA PRO A 4 50.40 -28.00 22.08
C PRO A 4 50.24 -27.41 20.67
N TYR A 5 49.13 -26.72 20.42
CA TYR A 5 48.91 -25.93 19.21
C TYR A 5 49.99 -24.85 19.12
N THR A 6 50.88 -24.97 18.14
CA THR A 6 51.86 -23.94 17.82
C THR A 6 51.20 -22.93 16.87
N HIS A 7 50.95 -21.70 17.34
CA HIS A 7 50.70 -20.60 16.42
C HIS A 7 51.96 -20.40 15.57
N ASN A 8 51.90 -20.81 14.30
CA ASN A 8 52.96 -20.55 13.34
C ASN A 8 52.95 -19.05 13.00
N LYS A 9 53.68 -18.25 13.79
CA LYS A 9 53.82 -16.80 13.58
C LYS A 9 54.63 -16.58 12.31
N LYS A 10 54.04 -15.90 11.32
CA LYS A 10 54.70 -15.52 10.07
C LYS A 10 55.09 -14.05 10.14
N GLN A 11 56.35 -13.75 9.84
CA GLN A 11 56.85 -12.38 9.77
C GLN A 11 56.77 -11.88 8.34
N PHE A 12 56.13 -10.72 8.16
CA PHE A 12 56.08 -10.01 6.90
C PHE A 12 56.64 -8.60 7.09
N ARG A 13 57.34 -8.07 6.08
CA ARG A 13 57.85 -6.70 6.09
C ARG A 13 56.98 -5.87 5.14
N TYR A 14 56.17 -4.99 5.69
CA TYR A 14 55.33 -4.07 4.94
C TYR A 14 55.88 -2.65 5.03
N ARG A 15 55.60 -1.83 4.02
CA ARG A 15 55.72 -0.38 4.10
C ARG A 15 54.33 0.16 4.44
N ILE A 16 54.25 0.99 5.46
CA ILE A 16 53.01 1.64 5.90
C ILE A 16 53.27 3.14 5.99
N ASP A 17 52.22 3.91 5.82
CA ASP A 17 52.27 5.35 5.95
C ASP A 17 52.34 5.76 7.43
N GLU A 18 52.87 6.95 7.69
CA GLU A 18 53.08 7.47 9.04
C GLU A 18 51.78 7.56 9.86
N GLU A 19 50.66 7.89 9.20
CA GLU A 19 49.33 7.88 9.82
C GLU A 19 48.92 6.48 10.31
N THR A 20 49.28 5.43 9.56
CA THR A 20 48.96 4.04 9.93
C THR A 20 49.81 3.57 11.11
N ASP A 21 51.09 3.95 11.13
CA ASP A 21 51.99 3.68 12.25
C ASP A 21 51.51 4.38 13.53
N GLN A 22 51.09 5.65 13.40
CA GLN A 22 50.53 6.41 14.52
C GLN A 22 49.23 5.77 15.04
N TYR A 23 48.32 5.38 14.14
CA TYR A 23 47.07 4.70 14.53
C TYR A 23 47.33 3.40 15.30
N LEU A 24 48.32 2.60 14.89
CA LEU A 24 48.67 1.36 15.59
C LEU A 24 49.19 1.63 17.01
N LYS A 25 49.97 2.68 17.20
CA LYS A 25 50.47 3.09 18.53
C LYS A 25 49.34 3.63 19.40
N ASP A 26 48.47 4.45 18.84
CA ASP A 26 47.32 5.02 19.56
C ASP A 26 46.35 3.90 20.00
N TYR A 27 46.10 2.93 19.11
CA TYR A 27 45.27 1.75 19.41
C TYR A 27 45.92 0.87 20.49
N ALA A 28 47.23 0.63 20.41
CA ALA A 28 47.96 -0.12 21.43
C ALA A 28 47.89 0.58 22.80
N ALA A 29 48.06 1.90 22.84
CA ALA A 29 47.93 2.69 24.07
C ALA A 29 46.51 2.66 24.63
N ALA A 30 45.49 2.80 23.78
CA ALA A 30 44.08 2.77 24.18
C ALA A 30 43.62 1.41 24.74
N HIS A 31 44.30 0.32 24.38
CA HIS A 31 43.98 -1.05 24.81
C HIS A 31 44.99 -1.62 25.82
N ASN A 32 45.85 -0.76 26.40
CA ASN A 32 46.88 -1.12 27.38
C ASN A 32 47.83 -2.24 26.90
N LEU A 33 48.11 -2.27 25.59
CA LEU A 33 49.08 -3.18 25.00
C LEU A 33 50.49 -2.57 25.11
N PRO A 34 51.55 -3.39 25.21
CA PRO A 34 52.92 -2.89 25.12
C PRO A 34 53.11 -2.10 23.81
N LEU A 35 53.66 -0.88 23.88
CA LEU A 35 53.89 -0.03 22.70
C LEU A 35 54.75 -0.72 21.63
N ASP A 36 55.63 -1.63 22.03
CA ASP A 36 56.48 -2.43 21.14
C ASP A 36 55.73 -3.58 20.43
N SER A 37 54.46 -3.79 20.75
CA SER A 37 53.64 -4.89 20.23
C SER A 37 52.68 -4.45 19.12
N ALA A 38 53.17 -3.65 18.17
CA ALA A 38 52.44 -3.26 16.95
C ALA A 38 51.83 -4.46 16.18
N SER A 39 52.49 -5.63 16.24
CA SER A 39 51.95 -6.88 15.69
C SER A 39 50.68 -7.37 16.39
N LEU A 40 50.59 -7.21 17.72
CA LEU A 40 49.43 -7.63 18.50
C LEU A 40 48.25 -6.66 18.31
N ALA A 41 48.55 -5.36 18.26
CA ALA A 41 47.57 -4.34 17.89
C ALA A 41 46.96 -4.62 16.50
N LEU A 42 47.81 -4.93 15.51
CA LEU A 42 47.37 -5.28 14.17
C LEU A 42 46.49 -6.55 14.15
N GLU A 43 46.88 -7.60 14.87
CA GLU A 43 46.09 -8.83 14.98
C GLU A 43 44.70 -8.57 15.60
N MET A 44 44.63 -7.73 16.63
CA MET A 44 43.36 -7.34 17.27
C MET A 44 42.47 -6.52 16.35
N ILE A 45 43.02 -5.52 15.65
CA ILE A 45 42.29 -4.71 14.68
C ILE A 45 41.72 -5.60 13.55
N ILE A 46 42.52 -6.54 13.04
CA ILE A 46 42.04 -7.47 11.99
C ILE A 46 40.92 -8.36 12.53
N LYS A 47 41.01 -8.81 13.79
CA LYS A 47 39.97 -9.61 14.43
C LYS A 47 38.67 -8.80 14.57
N GLU A 48 38.76 -7.58 15.12
CA GLU A 48 37.62 -6.68 15.25
C GLU A 48 37.00 -6.32 13.90
N HIS A 49 37.82 -6.05 12.88
CA HIS A 49 37.34 -5.78 11.54
C HIS A 49 36.53 -6.95 10.98
N LYS A 50 37.01 -8.20 11.15
CA LYS A 50 36.26 -9.40 10.75
C LYS A 50 34.94 -9.54 11.50
N GLU A 51 34.94 -9.27 12.80
CA GLU A 51 33.72 -9.29 13.61
C GLU A 51 32.73 -8.20 13.18
N LEU A 52 33.19 -6.98 12.91
CA LEU A 52 32.37 -5.87 12.41
C LEU A 52 31.76 -6.17 11.03
N VAL A 53 32.55 -6.71 10.09
CA VAL A 53 32.05 -7.10 8.77
C VAL A 53 30.97 -8.18 8.90
N THR A 54 31.21 -9.19 9.74
CA THR A 54 30.23 -10.26 10.00
C THR A 54 28.95 -9.72 10.64
N ASN A 55 29.07 -8.85 11.65
CA ASN A 55 27.94 -8.23 12.32
C ASN A 55 27.14 -7.32 11.38
N LYS A 56 27.81 -6.58 10.48
CA LYS A 56 27.15 -5.75 9.47
C LYS A 56 26.35 -6.57 8.46
N ILE A 57 26.90 -7.71 8.02
CA ILE A 57 26.20 -8.65 7.14
C ILE A 57 24.96 -9.19 7.87
N ASN A 58 25.11 -9.63 9.12
CA ASN A 58 24.01 -10.13 9.93
C ASN A 58 22.93 -9.06 10.17
N SER A 59 23.31 -7.82 10.48
CA SER A 59 22.35 -6.73 10.69
C SER A 59 21.60 -6.38 9.40
N SER A 60 22.29 -6.41 8.25
CA SER A 60 21.65 -6.18 6.95
C SER A 60 20.64 -7.26 6.62
N LEU A 61 21.00 -8.53 6.82
CA LEU A 61 20.11 -9.68 6.60
C LEU A 61 18.90 -9.67 7.55
N LEU A 62 19.13 -9.34 8.82
CA LEU A 62 18.05 -9.18 9.80
C LEU A 62 17.12 -8.03 9.40
N SER A 63 17.66 -6.88 9.01
CA SER A 63 16.86 -5.74 8.56
C SER A 63 16.02 -6.07 7.32
N GLN A 64 16.59 -6.81 6.35
CA GLN A 64 15.86 -7.26 5.16
C GLN A 64 14.74 -8.22 5.52
N THR A 65 15.02 -9.21 6.38
CA THR A 65 14.02 -10.16 6.87
C THR A 65 12.88 -9.45 7.60
N ILE A 66 13.20 -8.50 8.48
CA ILE A 66 12.20 -7.71 9.20
C ILE A 66 11.38 -6.88 8.22
N SER A 67 12.02 -6.17 7.28
CA SER A 67 11.32 -5.36 6.29
C SER A 67 10.38 -6.20 5.43
N HIS A 68 10.81 -7.39 5.01
CA HIS A 68 10.00 -8.31 4.24
C HIS A 68 8.79 -8.79 5.06
N ASN A 69 9.02 -9.31 6.27
CA ASN A 69 7.95 -9.81 7.14
C ASN A 69 6.92 -8.72 7.49
N VAL A 70 7.38 -7.50 7.76
CA VAL A 70 6.48 -6.37 8.03
C VAL A 70 5.66 -6.02 6.78
N SER A 71 6.27 -5.99 5.61
CA SER A 71 5.55 -5.70 4.36
C SER A 71 4.48 -6.75 4.09
N THR A 72 4.81 -8.03 4.19
CA THR A 72 3.87 -9.14 4.01
C THR A 72 2.73 -9.07 5.02
N ALA A 73 3.02 -8.85 6.31
CA ALA A 73 2.00 -8.74 7.34
C ALA A 73 1.05 -7.56 7.10
N VAL A 74 1.58 -6.42 6.63
CA VAL A 74 0.77 -5.25 6.29
C VAL A 74 -0.11 -5.52 5.07
N GLU A 75 0.41 -6.18 4.03
CA GLU A 75 -0.36 -6.59 2.86
C GLU A 75 -1.52 -7.51 3.25
N GLU A 76 -1.26 -8.56 4.03
CA GLU A 76 -2.27 -9.50 4.53
C GLU A 76 -3.35 -8.79 5.37
N MET A 77 -2.94 -7.88 6.26
CA MET A 77 -3.87 -7.10 7.08
C MET A 77 -4.76 -6.19 6.24
N ILE A 78 -4.20 -5.52 5.23
CA ILE A 78 -4.95 -4.65 4.32
C ILE A 78 -5.92 -5.47 3.49
N GLU A 79 -5.47 -6.59 2.91
CA GLU A 79 -6.31 -7.46 2.10
C GLU A 79 -7.49 -8.00 2.92
N ALA A 80 -7.23 -8.51 4.13
CA ALA A 80 -8.27 -8.99 5.03
C ALA A 80 -9.25 -7.88 5.44
N GLY A 81 -8.74 -6.68 5.71
CA GLY A 81 -9.55 -5.50 6.03
C GLY A 81 -10.48 -5.11 4.88
N ILE A 82 -9.93 -4.99 3.66
CA ILE A 82 -10.69 -4.65 2.46
C ILE A 82 -11.73 -5.73 2.15
N ALA A 83 -11.35 -7.00 2.19
CA ALA A 83 -12.26 -8.11 1.93
C ALA A 83 -13.45 -8.11 2.90
N LYS A 84 -13.21 -7.81 4.18
CA LYS A 84 -14.26 -7.68 5.20
C LYS A 84 -15.23 -6.53 4.89
N GLU A 85 -14.72 -5.35 4.55
CA GLU A 85 -15.57 -4.19 4.24
C GLU A 85 -16.35 -4.39 2.93
N VAL A 86 -15.72 -4.94 1.88
CA VAL A 86 -16.39 -5.30 0.63
C VAL A 86 -17.51 -6.30 0.87
N ASN A 87 -17.29 -7.29 1.74
CA ASN A 87 -18.33 -8.27 2.06
C ASN A 87 -19.52 -7.63 2.80
N LYS A 88 -19.27 -6.67 3.71
CA LYS A 88 -20.36 -5.90 4.36
C LYS A 88 -21.16 -5.09 3.35
N ILE A 89 -20.49 -4.41 2.42
CA ILE A 89 -21.15 -3.66 1.34
C ILE A 89 -22.04 -4.60 0.53
N ARG A 90 -21.49 -5.75 0.09
CA ARG A 90 -22.24 -6.77 -0.67
C ARG A 90 -23.49 -7.25 0.08
N LEU A 91 -23.37 -7.55 1.38
CA LEU A 91 -24.51 -7.96 2.20
C LEU A 91 -25.55 -6.84 2.36
N GLY A 92 -25.09 -5.60 2.53
CA GLY A 92 -25.95 -4.41 2.56
C GLY A 92 -26.73 -4.22 1.27
N THR A 93 -26.06 -4.27 0.12
CA THR A 93 -26.68 -4.17 -1.21
C THR A 93 -27.72 -5.26 -1.42
N ASN A 94 -27.39 -6.52 -1.13
CA ASN A 94 -28.34 -7.63 -1.28
C ASN A 94 -29.60 -7.46 -0.41
N ASN A 95 -29.44 -6.95 0.81
CA ASN A 95 -30.57 -6.68 1.69
C ASN A 95 -31.43 -5.51 1.18
N THR A 96 -30.81 -4.45 0.68
CA THR A 96 -31.50 -3.32 0.06
C THR A 96 -32.28 -3.78 -1.17
N ASP A 97 -31.68 -4.55 -2.07
CA ASP A 97 -32.34 -5.10 -3.25
C ASP A 97 -33.56 -5.95 -2.87
N ARG A 98 -33.39 -6.85 -1.89
CA ARG A 98 -34.50 -7.67 -1.39
C ARG A 98 -35.62 -6.83 -0.78
N ASN A 99 -35.29 -5.75 -0.08
CA ASN A 99 -36.28 -4.85 0.50
C ASN A 99 -36.98 -4.03 -0.58
N THR A 100 -36.26 -3.55 -1.60
CA THR A 100 -36.84 -2.87 -2.77
C THR A 100 -37.81 -3.79 -3.52
N GLN A 101 -37.45 -5.07 -3.70
CA GLN A 101 -38.34 -6.05 -4.30
C GLN A 101 -39.63 -6.21 -3.50
N LYS A 102 -39.54 -6.36 -2.17
CA LYS A 102 -40.73 -6.43 -1.31
C LYS A 102 -41.60 -5.18 -1.42
N LEU A 103 -41.00 -3.99 -1.50
CA LEU A 103 -41.73 -2.73 -1.67
C LEU A 103 -42.46 -2.68 -3.02
N ILE A 104 -41.81 -3.14 -4.09
CA ILE A 104 -42.42 -3.25 -5.42
C ILE A 104 -43.61 -4.21 -5.38
N GLU A 105 -43.46 -5.39 -4.76
CA GLU A 105 -44.54 -6.37 -4.61
C GLU A 105 -45.71 -5.82 -3.78
N LEU A 106 -45.42 -5.09 -2.70
CA LEU A 106 -46.45 -4.41 -1.89
C LEU A 106 -47.17 -3.33 -2.70
N LEU A 107 -46.44 -2.54 -3.49
CA LEU A 107 -47.01 -1.50 -4.35
C LEU A 107 -47.90 -2.10 -5.44
N GLN A 108 -47.47 -3.20 -6.06
CA GLN A 108 -48.28 -3.95 -7.02
C GLN A 108 -49.57 -4.49 -6.37
N GLY A 109 -49.48 -5.06 -5.16
CA GLY A 109 -50.65 -5.53 -4.41
C GLY A 109 -51.64 -4.41 -4.08
N LEU A 110 -51.13 -3.22 -3.70
CA LEU A 110 -51.95 -2.03 -3.47
C LEU A 110 -52.62 -1.55 -4.76
N MET A 111 -51.88 -1.48 -5.88
CA MET A 111 -52.46 -1.11 -7.18
C MET A 111 -53.60 -2.06 -7.56
N GLN A 112 -53.41 -3.37 -7.36
CA GLN A 112 -54.43 -4.36 -7.66
C GLN A 112 -55.67 -4.23 -6.77
N LEU A 113 -55.50 -3.95 -5.47
CA LEU A 113 -56.61 -3.70 -4.54
C LEU A 113 -57.39 -2.43 -4.88
N GLN A 114 -56.73 -1.41 -5.40
CA GLN A 114 -57.32 -0.13 -5.78
C GLN A 114 -57.83 -0.10 -7.24
N ASN A 115 -57.75 -1.22 -7.97
CA ASN A 115 -58.05 -1.30 -9.41
C ASN A 115 -57.29 -0.27 -10.26
N ILE A 116 -56.03 0.03 -9.90
CA ILE A 116 -55.15 0.89 -10.68
C ILE A 116 -54.52 0.03 -11.79
N GLU A 117 -55.03 0.14 -13.01
CA GLU A 117 -54.56 -0.65 -14.15
C GLU A 117 -53.21 -0.18 -14.72
N HIS A 118 -52.88 1.11 -14.57
CA HIS A 118 -51.71 1.71 -15.20
C HIS A 118 -50.95 2.62 -14.22
N ILE A 119 -49.62 2.57 -14.25
CA ILE A 119 -48.77 3.52 -13.53
C ILE A 119 -48.92 4.89 -14.20
N MET A 120 -49.06 5.96 -13.41
CA MET A 120 -49.12 7.32 -13.92
C MET A 120 -47.87 7.64 -14.76
N THR A 121 -48.08 7.92 -16.03
CA THR A 121 -47.03 8.32 -16.97
C THR A 121 -46.94 9.83 -17.04
N THR A 122 -45.84 10.33 -17.61
CA THR A 122 -45.68 11.75 -17.92
C THR A 122 -46.74 12.28 -18.90
N ASP A 123 -47.35 11.42 -19.72
CA ASP A 123 -48.46 11.82 -20.60
C ASP A 123 -49.74 12.10 -19.81
N MET A 124 -49.98 11.34 -18.74
CA MET A 124 -51.15 11.50 -17.89
C MET A 124 -51.04 12.69 -16.93
N ASN A 125 -49.82 12.99 -16.46
CA ASN A 125 -49.56 14.12 -15.58
C ASN A 125 -48.19 14.75 -15.89
N PRO A 126 -48.12 15.56 -16.96
CA PRO A 126 -46.86 16.17 -17.36
C PRO A 126 -46.44 17.21 -16.31
N PRO A 127 -45.19 17.14 -15.79
CA PRO A 127 -44.69 18.14 -14.87
C PRO A 127 -44.64 19.53 -15.53
N PRO A 128 -44.78 20.62 -14.75
CA PRO A 128 -44.95 21.98 -15.29
C PRO A 128 -43.84 22.43 -16.26
N PHE A 129 -42.62 21.93 -16.08
CA PHE A 129 -41.49 22.27 -16.95
C PHE A 129 -41.56 21.61 -18.34
N LEU A 130 -42.18 20.43 -18.47
CA LEU A 130 -42.35 19.78 -19.78
C LEU A 130 -43.41 20.51 -20.60
N LYS A 131 -44.50 20.99 -19.97
CA LYS A 131 -45.51 21.82 -20.64
C LYS A 131 -44.89 23.05 -21.31
N GLN A 132 -43.98 23.74 -20.63
CA GLN A 132 -43.31 24.92 -21.19
C GLN A 132 -42.47 24.59 -22.44
N VAL A 133 -41.87 23.40 -22.49
CA VAL A 133 -41.10 22.94 -23.64
C VAL A 133 -42.03 22.60 -24.80
N ASP A 134 -43.13 21.90 -24.53
CA ASP A 134 -44.12 21.54 -25.55
C ASP A 134 -44.76 22.79 -26.16
N ASP A 135 -45.16 23.77 -25.35
CA ASP A 135 -45.73 25.05 -25.81
C ASP A 135 -44.76 25.82 -26.73
N LEU A 136 -43.46 25.82 -26.39
CA LEU A 136 -42.42 26.46 -27.19
C LEU A 136 -42.22 25.74 -28.53
N VAL A 137 -42.22 24.41 -28.52
CA VAL A 137 -42.05 23.58 -29.72
C VAL A 137 -43.26 23.73 -30.64
N GLU A 138 -44.48 23.69 -30.09
CA GLU A 138 -45.70 23.95 -30.85
C GLU A 138 -45.64 25.33 -31.51
N SER A 139 -45.32 26.38 -30.77
CA SER A 139 -45.21 27.74 -31.30
C SER A 139 -44.23 27.82 -32.48
N ARG A 140 -43.05 27.19 -32.37
CA ARG A 140 -42.08 27.12 -33.47
C ARG A 140 -42.60 26.37 -34.69
N ILE A 141 -43.32 25.27 -34.50
CA ILE A 141 -43.93 24.50 -35.59
C ILE A 141 -45.00 25.34 -36.29
N THR A 142 -45.83 26.06 -35.54
CA THR A 142 -46.87 26.93 -36.08
C THR A 142 -46.27 28.08 -36.89
N GLU A 143 -45.23 28.75 -36.37
CA GLU A 143 -44.50 29.79 -37.08
C GLU A 143 -43.89 29.27 -38.38
N GLN A 144 -43.29 28.08 -38.37
CA GLN A 144 -42.72 27.46 -39.57
C GLN A 144 -43.78 27.10 -40.61
N LYS A 145 -44.94 26.57 -40.20
CA LYS A 145 -46.06 26.28 -41.10
C LYS A 145 -46.60 27.57 -41.72
N GLN A 146 -46.82 28.62 -40.94
CA GLN A 146 -47.29 29.91 -41.45
C GLN A 146 -46.32 30.54 -42.45
N ARG A 147 -45.01 30.44 -42.22
CA ARG A 147 -44.00 30.93 -43.17
C ARG A 147 -44.02 30.15 -44.49
N LYS A 148 -44.32 28.85 -44.44
CA LYS A 148 -44.38 27.98 -45.61
C LYS A 148 -45.68 28.17 -46.40
N ASP A 149 -46.80 28.42 -45.72
CA ASP A 149 -48.11 28.64 -46.35
C ASP A 149 -48.26 30.06 -46.94
N ASN A 150 -47.45 31.03 -46.48
CA ASN A 150 -47.41 32.41 -46.99
C ASN A 150 -46.35 32.65 -48.09
N GLN A 151 -45.71 31.60 -48.61
CA GLN A 151 -44.80 31.63 -49.79
C GLN A 151 -45.48 31.05 -51.02
#